data_AF-A0A2V5MCD7-F1
#
_entry.id   AF-A0A2V5MCD7-F1
#
_cell.length_a   1.000
_cell.length_b   1.000
_cell.length_c   1.000
_cell.angle_alpha   90.00
_cell.angle_beta   90.00
_cell.angle_gamma   90.00
#
_symmetry.space_group_name_H-M   'P 1'
#
loop_
_entity.id
_entity.type
_entity.pdbx_description
1 polymer ?
#
loop_
_entity_poly.entity_id
_entity_poly.type
_entity_poly.pdbx_seq_one_letter_code
_entity_poly.pdbx_strand_id
1 'polypeptide(L)'
;MKAFLALLKIDLKLARRNRAVLFFNYLFPLVFFFVFGQAFGAKQGSVILVVVTMVTVIGILGNGLFGAGMRAVQEREENILRRYKVTPITPVPLLLASTVTGVLIYLPSVILMLVLANRIYGMSLPPNLLSLFLFVCIGAFAFRAIGLIIAAVVNSTQEANILTQLVYMPMLFLSGATFPLSFLPNWAQVITQFIPATYLMTGISRILQGGESIAQNWKSVTALLVAGAVGLFIATKLFRWEKEEKLRPSAKLWVVAVLLPFVFLGAYQAYSRQEITKAKILERQIDRGRNWLIQNARIFVGNGKVIENGAVLIKQGKIGEIYEGAAPSEKSLNAKAIDAAGKTVLPGLIDMHVHLGASGGFYDDASKSFDPKNLERELASYLYCGVTAVRSTGDSL
;
A
#
# COMPACT_ATOMS: atom_id res chain seq x y z
N MET A 1 31.00 1.80 18.76
CA MET A 1 30.64 0.44 18.27
C MET A 1 30.32 -0.57 19.38
N LYS A 2 31.17 -0.76 20.41
CA LYS A 2 30.92 -1.75 21.48
C LYS A 2 29.56 -1.58 22.19
N ALA A 3 29.19 -0.35 22.55
CA ALA A 3 27.91 -0.06 23.21
C ALA A 3 26.69 -0.41 22.36
N PHE A 4 26.70 -0.05 21.06
CA PHE A 4 25.63 -0.38 20.12
C PHE A 4 25.42 -1.89 20.01
N LEU A 5 26.49 -2.66 19.82
CA LEU A 5 26.40 -4.13 19.70
C LEU A 5 25.91 -4.79 20.99
N ALA A 6 26.33 -4.27 22.15
CA ALA A 6 25.86 -4.77 23.44
C ALA A 6 24.35 -4.53 23.62
N LEU A 7 23.88 -3.31 23.33
CA LEU A 7 22.45 -2.96 23.38
C LEU A 7 21.63 -3.78 22.40
N LEU A 8 22.09 -3.90 21.15
CA LEU A 8 21.43 -4.72 20.14
C LEU A 8 21.26 -6.18 20.60
N LYS A 9 22.31 -6.76 21.21
CA LYS A 9 22.27 -8.13 21.74
C LYS A 9 21.28 -8.26 22.90
N ILE A 10 21.24 -7.27 23.80
CA ILE A 10 20.29 -7.22 24.92
C ILE A 10 18.85 -7.14 24.38
N ASP A 11 18.58 -6.19 23.50
CA ASP A 11 17.26 -5.95 22.94
C ASP A 11 16.72 -7.17 22.18
N LEU A 12 17.54 -7.81 21.35
CA LEU A 12 17.18 -9.06 20.66
C LEU A 12 16.88 -10.19 21.65
N LYS A 13 17.68 -10.32 22.72
CA LYS A 13 17.48 -11.34 23.76
C LYS A 13 16.19 -11.11 24.55
N LEU A 14 15.90 -9.85 24.89
CA LEU A 14 14.67 -9.47 25.59
C LEU A 14 13.44 -9.68 24.71
N ALA A 15 13.50 -9.26 23.45
CA ALA A 15 12.42 -9.44 22.49
C ALA A 15 12.05 -10.91 22.29
N ARG A 16 13.05 -11.81 22.18
CA ARG A 16 12.80 -13.26 22.06
C ARG A 16 12.17 -13.86 23.31
N ARG A 17 12.34 -13.25 24.48
CA ARG A 17 11.78 -13.73 25.76
C ARG A 17 10.40 -13.14 26.05
N ASN A 18 10.07 -12.00 25.45
CA ASN A 18 8.80 -11.34 25.67
C ASN A 18 7.71 -11.96 24.77
N ARG A 19 6.79 -12.72 25.39
CA ARG A 19 5.67 -13.39 24.70
C ARG A 19 4.78 -12.41 23.95
N ALA A 20 4.54 -11.22 24.48
CA ALA A 20 3.72 -10.20 23.82
C ALA A 20 4.40 -9.70 22.54
N VAL A 21 5.72 -9.47 22.58
CA VAL A 21 6.50 -9.07 21.39
C VAL A 21 6.44 -10.16 20.32
N LEU A 22 6.56 -11.43 20.69
CA LEU A 22 6.44 -12.55 19.74
C LEU A 22 5.03 -12.65 19.15
N PHE A 23 4.00 -12.52 19.99
CA PHE A 23 2.60 -12.56 19.55
C PHE A 23 2.31 -11.46 18.53
N PHE A 24 2.60 -10.20 18.85
CA PHE A 24 2.24 -9.06 17.99
C PHE A 24 3.10 -8.95 16.73
N ASN A 25 4.34 -9.46 16.72
CA ASN A 25 5.17 -9.40 15.52
C ASN A 25 5.00 -10.60 14.58
N TYR A 26 4.63 -11.77 15.11
CA TYR A 26 4.54 -13.00 14.31
C TYR A 26 3.11 -13.53 14.20
N LEU A 27 2.46 -13.86 15.31
CA LEU A 27 1.15 -14.51 15.27
C LEU A 27 0.05 -13.56 14.79
N PHE A 28 0.04 -12.33 15.30
CA PHE A 28 -1.01 -11.36 14.98
C PHE A 28 -1.06 -10.99 13.49
N PRO A 29 0.06 -10.64 12.81
CA PRO A 29 0.03 -10.39 11.36
C PRO A 29 -0.40 -11.63 10.56
N LEU A 30 -0.02 -12.84 11.00
CA LEU A 30 -0.45 -14.07 10.34
C LEU A 30 -1.94 -14.34 10.48
N VAL A 31 -2.55 -14.02 11.63
CA VAL A 31 -4.00 -14.07 11.79
C VAL A 31 -4.68 -13.17 10.75
N PHE A 32 -4.22 -11.92 10.62
CA PHE A 32 -4.77 -11.01 9.59
C PHE A 32 -4.48 -11.48 8.17
N PHE A 33 -3.31 -12.05 7.89
CA PHE A 33 -3.00 -12.66 6.61
C PHE A 33 -4.00 -13.76 6.23
N PHE A 34 -4.33 -14.66 7.14
CA PHE A 34 -5.32 -15.70 6.87
C PHE A 34 -6.75 -15.15 6.80
N VAL A 35 -7.13 -14.24 7.72
CA VAL A 35 -8.46 -13.61 7.73
C VAL A 35 -8.71 -12.86 6.42
N PHE A 36 -7.80 -11.98 6.00
CA PHE A 36 -7.93 -11.24 4.74
C PHE A 36 -7.74 -12.14 3.52
N GLY A 37 -6.89 -13.15 3.63
CA GLY A 37 -6.73 -14.18 2.60
C GLY A 37 -8.05 -14.90 2.29
N GLN A 38 -8.82 -15.24 3.33
CA GLN A 38 -10.15 -15.83 3.15
C GLN A 38 -11.19 -14.81 2.73
N ALA A 39 -11.25 -13.66 3.39
CA ALA A 39 -12.26 -12.62 3.14
C ALA A 39 -12.22 -12.09 1.70
N PHE A 40 -11.03 -11.99 1.10
CA PHE A 40 -10.86 -11.51 -0.27
C PHE A 40 -10.73 -12.62 -1.33
N GLY A 41 -10.73 -13.89 -0.92
CA GLY A 41 -10.60 -15.01 -1.85
C GLY A 41 -9.21 -15.10 -2.48
N ALA A 42 -8.15 -15.15 -1.65
CA ALA A 42 -6.75 -15.10 -2.08
C ALA A 42 -6.29 -16.22 -3.03
N LYS A 43 -7.09 -17.28 -3.22
CA LYS A 43 -6.86 -18.28 -4.27
C LYS A 43 -7.14 -17.76 -5.68
N GLN A 44 -7.82 -16.62 -5.82
CA GLN A 44 -8.20 -16.04 -7.10
C GLN A 44 -7.11 -15.10 -7.62
N GLY A 45 -6.44 -15.50 -8.70
CA GLY A 45 -5.52 -14.63 -9.44
C GLY A 45 -4.44 -13.99 -8.56
N SER A 46 -4.30 -12.68 -8.68
CA SER A 46 -3.28 -11.87 -7.97
C SER A 46 -3.74 -11.33 -6.61
N VAL A 47 -4.90 -11.75 -6.10
CA VAL A 47 -5.46 -11.22 -4.83
C VAL A 47 -4.51 -11.48 -3.65
N ILE A 48 -3.81 -12.61 -3.63
CA ILE A 48 -2.82 -12.91 -2.58
C ILE A 48 -1.71 -11.85 -2.51
N LEU A 49 -1.28 -11.27 -3.64
CA LEU A 49 -0.27 -10.22 -3.65
C LEU A 49 -0.76 -8.96 -2.95
N VAL A 50 -2.05 -8.64 -3.09
CA VAL A 50 -2.70 -7.51 -2.39
C VAL A 50 -2.73 -7.77 -0.89
N VAL A 51 -3.13 -8.97 -0.46
CA VAL A 51 -3.18 -9.37 0.95
C VAL A 51 -1.79 -9.30 1.59
N VAL A 52 -0.77 -9.87 0.95
CA VAL A 52 0.63 -9.80 1.41
C VAL A 52 1.08 -8.34 1.54
N THR A 53 0.79 -7.52 0.54
CA THR A 53 1.14 -6.09 0.56
C THR A 53 0.49 -5.39 1.75
N MET A 54 -0.82 -5.54 1.90
CA MET A 54 -1.63 -4.91 2.94
C MET A 54 -1.16 -5.29 4.34
N VAL A 55 -0.97 -6.59 4.61
CA VAL A 55 -0.52 -7.07 5.91
C VAL A 55 0.92 -6.64 6.21
N THR A 56 1.79 -6.58 5.19
CA THR A 56 3.15 -6.04 5.35
C THR A 56 3.11 -4.57 5.77
N VAL A 57 2.31 -3.74 5.10
CA VAL A 57 2.17 -2.31 5.43
C VAL A 57 1.63 -2.14 6.85
N ILE A 58 0.53 -2.81 7.19
CA ILE A 58 -0.08 -2.76 8.53
C ILE A 58 0.93 -3.20 9.60
N GLY A 59 1.68 -4.27 9.34
CA GLY A 59 2.69 -4.78 10.26
C GLY A 59 3.86 -3.82 10.45
N ILE A 60 4.32 -3.15 9.39
CA ILE A 60 5.37 -2.10 9.49
C ILE A 60 4.86 -0.89 10.29
N LEU A 61 3.62 -0.44 10.04
CA LEU A 61 3.02 0.65 10.81
C LEU A 61 2.91 0.30 12.29
N GLY A 62 2.40 -0.90 12.59
CA GLY A 62 2.27 -1.42 13.96
C GLY A 62 3.63 -1.54 14.65
N ASN A 63 4.58 -2.24 14.03
CA ASN A 63 5.93 -2.44 14.57
C ASN A 63 6.71 -1.13 14.71
N GLY A 64 6.55 -0.20 13.77
CA GLY A 64 7.28 1.06 13.75
C GLY A 64 6.80 2.04 14.80
N LEU A 65 5.49 2.28 14.85
CA LEU A 65 4.90 3.29 15.71
C LEU A 65 4.72 2.80 17.17
N PHE A 66 4.25 1.57 17.36
CA PHE A 66 4.06 0.99 18.70
C PHE A 66 5.29 0.25 19.24
N GLY A 67 6.36 0.11 18.46
CA GLY A 67 7.54 -0.64 18.85
C GLY A 67 8.50 0.17 19.73
N ALA A 68 9.59 0.64 19.12
CA ALA A 68 10.72 1.26 19.81
C ALA A 68 10.31 2.52 20.61
N GLY A 69 9.39 3.32 20.09
CA GLY A 69 8.91 4.54 20.74
C GLY A 69 8.22 4.26 22.08
N MET A 70 7.21 3.39 22.08
CA MET A 70 6.49 3.02 23.30
C MET A 70 7.41 2.44 24.37
N ARG A 71 8.34 1.55 23.97
CA ARG A 71 9.34 1.00 24.89
C ARG A 71 10.23 2.09 25.47
N ALA A 72 10.69 3.04 24.67
CA ALA A 72 11.52 4.14 25.15
C ALA A 72 10.78 5.02 26.17
N VAL A 73 9.48 5.26 25.98
CA VAL A 73 8.65 5.99 26.97
C VAL A 73 8.53 5.19 28.26
N GLN A 74 8.24 3.89 28.16
CA GLN A 74 8.14 2.99 29.31
C GLN A 74 9.46 2.94 30.09
N GLU A 75 10.59 2.72 29.41
CA GLU A 75 11.92 2.69 30.02
C GLU A 75 12.29 4.02 30.68
N ARG A 76 11.80 5.15 30.16
CA ARG A 76 11.96 6.47 30.78
C ARG A 76 11.14 6.59 32.06
N GLU A 77 9.88 6.15 32.05
CA GLU A 77 9.00 6.17 33.24
C GLU A 77 9.50 5.25 34.35
N GLU A 78 10.05 4.08 33.98
CA GLU A 78 10.64 3.10 34.89
C GLU A 78 12.06 3.47 35.37
N ASN A 79 12.58 4.65 34.97
CA ASN A 79 13.93 5.12 35.27
C ASN A 79 15.06 4.19 34.77
N ILE A 80 14.80 3.34 33.78
CA ILE A 80 15.82 2.49 33.14
C ILE A 80 16.79 3.38 32.36
N LEU A 81 16.27 4.35 31.60
CA LEU A 81 17.09 5.30 30.84
C LEU A 81 18.02 6.13 31.73
N ARG A 82 17.58 6.48 32.94
CA ARG A 82 18.39 7.23 33.93
C ARG A 82 19.68 6.49 34.30
N ARG A 83 19.68 5.14 34.29
CA ARG A 83 20.87 4.33 34.58
C ARG A 83 21.92 4.42 33.48
N TYR A 84 21.52 4.68 32.24
CA TYR A 84 22.45 4.90 31.13
C TYR A 84 23.09 6.28 31.17
N LYS A 85 22.39 7.30 31.72
CA LYS A 85 22.87 8.68 31.85
C LYS A 85 24.17 8.82 32.66
N VAL A 86 24.42 7.91 33.61
CA VAL A 86 25.66 7.89 34.42
C VAL A 86 26.83 7.19 33.74
N THR A 87 26.64 6.66 32.53
CA THR A 87 27.68 6.04 31.70
C THR A 87 28.07 6.98 30.56
N PRO A 88 29.26 6.84 29.94
CA PRO A 88 29.69 7.68 28.81
C PRO A 88 28.99 7.26 27.49
N ILE A 89 27.66 7.12 27.51
CA ILE A 89 26.84 6.74 26.37
C ILE A 89 25.97 7.92 25.90
N THR A 90 25.94 8.14 24.59
CA THR A 90 25.02 9.10 23.98
C THR A 90 23.68 8.41 23.65
N PRO A 91 22.61 9.16 23.31
CA PRO A 91 21.34 8.54 22.89
C PRO A 91 21.45 7.73 21.59
N VAL A 92 22.42 8.05 20.74
CA VAL A 92 22.52 7.50 19.38
C VAL A 92 22.64 5.97 19.34
N PRO A 93 23.57 5.32 20.09
CA PRO A 93 23.64 3.86 20.15
C PRO A 93 22.35 3.18 20.63
N LEU A 94 21.64 3.80 21.58
CA LEU A 94 20.39 3.26 22.13
C LEU A 94 19.26 3.31 21.11
N LEU A 95 19.06 4.46 20.47
CA LEU A 95 18.03 4.64 19.45
C LEU A 95 18.31 3.81 18.19
N LEU A 96 19.58 3.73 17.76
CA LEU A 96 19.98 2.88 16.64
C LEU A 96 19.81 1.38 16.96
N ALA A 97 20.24 0.92 18.15
CA ALA A 97 20.09 -0.47 18.54
C ALA A 97 18.62 -0.87 18.60
N SER A 98 17.77 -0.03 19.18
CA SER A 98 16.33 -0.25 19.25
C SER A 98 15.70 -0.29 17.85
N THR A 99 16.12 0.60 16.95
CA THR A 99 15.66 0.67 15.55
C THR A 99 16.07 -0.58 14.76
N VAL A 100 17.34 -0.97 14.80
CA VAL A 100 17.84 -2.17 14.11
C VAL A 100 17.20 -3.43 14.66
N THR A 101 17.08 -3.54 16.00
CA THR A 101 16.51 -4.69 16.68
C THR A 101 15.19 -5.13 16.06
N GLY A 102 14.26 -4.21 15.89
CA GLY A 102 12.94 -4.62 15.43
C GLY A 102 12.73 -4.55 13.93
N VAL A 103 13.66 -4.00 13.14
CA VAL A 103 13.79 -4.41 11.73
C VAL A 103 14.11 -5.91 11.69
N LEU A 104 15.10 -6.36 12.47
CA LEU A 104 15.49 -7.77 12.54
C LEU A 104 14.39 -8.67 13.10
N ILE A 105 13.59 -8.21 14.07
CA ILE A 105 12.45 -8.99 14.59
C ILE A 105 11.32 -9.06 13.56
N TYR A 106 11.08 -8.00 12.80
CA TYR A 106 9.96 -7.96 11.85
C TYR A 106 10.23 -8.78 10.57
N LEU A 107 11.47 -8.79 10.07
CA LEU A 107 11.84 -9.47 8.83
C LEU A 107 11.42 -10.96 8.75
N PRO A 108 11.62 -11.80 9.79
CA PRO A 108 11.16 -13.18 9.76
C PRO A 108 9.65 -13.33 9.59
N SER A 109 8.84 -12.36 10.05
CA SER A 109 7.38 -12.36 9.85
C SER A 109 7.03 -12.18 8.37
N VAL A 110 7.73 -11.28 7.69
CA VAL A 110 7.60 -11.07 6.23
C VAL A 110 8.03 -12.32 5.46
N ILE A 111 9.17 -12.92 5.82
CA ILE A 111 9.64 -14.17 5.20
C ILE A 111 8.60 -15.28 5.36
N LEU A 112 8.11 -15.48 6.59
CA LEU A 112 7.13 -16.50 6.90
C LEU A 112 5.83 -16.29 6.11
N MET A 113 5.35 -15.05 6.02
CA MET A 113 4.18 -14.71 5.22
C MET A 113 4.38 -14.98 3.73
N LEU A 114 5.55 -14.65 3.15
CA LEU A 114 5.85 -14.93 1.75
C LEU A 114 5.91 -16.44 1.47
N VAL A 115 6.50 -17.21 2.38
CA VAL A 115 6.53 -18.68 2.28
C VAL A 115 5.12 -19.26 2.31
N LEU A 116 4.27 -18.80 3.24
CA LEU A 116 2.88 -19.25 3.34
C LEU A 116 2.06 -18.82 2.12
N ALA A 117 2.24 -17.61 1.61
CA ALA A 117 1.59 -17.14 0.39
C ALA A 117 1.96 -18.01 -0.83
N ASN A 118 3.24 -18.38 -0.97
CA ASN A 118 3.67 -19.27 -2.03
C ASN A 118 3.13 -20.70 -1.85
N ARG A 119 3.24 -21.28 -0.66
CA ARG A 119 2.91 -22.70 -0.41
C ARG A 119 1.42 -23.00 -0.32
N ILE A 120 0.62 -22.08 0.24
CA ILE A 120 -0.82 -22.29 0.45
C ILE A 120 -1.64 -21.74 -0.70
N TYR A 121 -1.25 -20.59 -1.25
CA TYR A 121 -2.01 -19.86 -2.26
C TYR A 121 -1.37 -19.87 -3.65
N GLY A 122 -0.23 -20.54 -3.83
CA GLY A 122 0.44 -20.63 -5.12
C GLY A 122 1.02 -19.31 -5.63
N MET A 123 1.25 -18.34 -4.73
CA MET A 123 1.78 -17.03 -5.12
C MET A 123 3.16 -17.19 -5.78
N SER A 124 3.30 -16.70 -7.01
CA SER A 124 4.62 -16.56 -7.66
C SER A 124 5.47 -15.58 -6.86
N LEU A 125 6.71 -15.99 -6.55
CA LEU A 125 7.64 -15.11 -5.86
C LEU A 125 7.99 -13.91 -6.77
N PRO A 126 8.11 -12.70 -6.20
CA PRO A 126 8.46 -11.52 -6.98
C PRO A 126 9.87 -11.71 -7.59
N PRO A 127 10.12 -11.23 -8.81
CA PRO A 127 11.43 -11.38 -9.46
C PRO A 127 12.55 -10.69 -8.67
N ASN A 128 12.23 -9.58 -8.00
CA ASN A 128 13.16 -8.75 -7.26
C ASN A 128 13.03 -8.92 -5.73
N LEU A 129 13.19 -10.14 -5.22
CA LEU A 129 13.10 -10.45 -3.77
C LEU A 129 14.04 -9.57 -2.92
N LEU A 130 15.26 -9.33 -3.38
CA LEU A 130 16.20 -8.46 -2.65
C LEU A 130 15.66 -7.03 -2.55
N SER A 131 15.04 -6.51 -3.61
CA SER A 131 14.43 -5.16 -3.58
C SER A 131 13.30 -5.10 -2.56
N LEU A 132 12.49 -6.15 -2.45
CA LEU A 132 11.43 -6.23 -1.44
C LEU A 132 12.00 -6.16 -0.02
N PHE A 133 13.01 -6.98 0.30
CA PHE A 133 13.60 -6.99 1.63
C PHE A 133 14.27 -5.67 1.99
N LEU A 134 15.03 -5.07 1.07
CA LEU A 134 15.63 -3.77 1.27
C LEU A 134 14.55 -2.69 1.48
N PHE A 135 13.48 -2.70 0.68
CA PHE A 135 12.40 -1.74 0.82
C PHE A 135 11.63 -1.90 2.13
N VAL A 136 11.39 -3.13 2.58
CA VAL A 136 10.81 -3.42 3.91
C VAL A 136 11.70 -2.90 5.03
N CYS A 137 13.02 -3.10 4.94
CA CYS A 137 13.96 -2.55 5.91
C CYS A 137 13.90 -1.02 5.97
N ILE A 138 13.84 -0.35 4.81
CA ILE A 138 13.74 1.10 4.70
C ILE A 138 12.42 1.61 5.30
N GLY A 139 11.31 0.96 4.97
CA GLY A 139 10.00 1.26 5.54
C GLY A 139 10.00 1.11 7.06
N ALA A 140 10.43 -0.04 7.56
CA ALA A 140 10.53 -0.29 9.00
C ALA A 140 11.43 0.73 9.71
N PHE A 141 12.57 1.09 9.13
CA PHE A 141 13.44 2.16 9.63
C PHE A 141 12.71 3.51 9.72
N ALA A 142 12.03 3.93 8.65
CA ALA A 142 11.31 5.20 8.61
C ALA A 142 10.20 5.30 9.66
N PHE A 143 9.34 4.28 9.76
CA PHE A 143 8.24 4.28 10.73
C PHE A 143 8.71 4.12 12.18
N ARG A 144 9.85 3.45 12.40
CA ARG A 144 10.50 3.42 13.72
C ARG A 144 11.02 4.78 14.13
N ALA A 145 11.63 5.52 13.21
CA ALA A 145 12.06 6.88 13.47
C ALA A 145 10.86 7.77 13.87
N ILE A 146 9.73 7.67 13.17
CA ILE A 146 8.49 8.38 13.53
C ILE A 146 8.02 8.01 14.94
N GLY A 147 7.97 6.71 15.27
CA GLY A 147 7.60 6.26 16.62
C GLY A 147 8.54 6.77 17.72
N LEU A 148 9.85 6.81 17.46
CA LEU A 148 10.85 7.37 18.38
C LEU A 148 10.67 8.88 18.61
N ILE A 149 10.21 9.62 17.61
CA ILE A 149 9.93 11.06 17.77
C ILE A 149 8.70 11.29 18.65
N ILE A 150 7.64 10.50 18.45
CA ILE A 150 6.46 10.53 19.33
C ILE A 150 6.92 10.29 20.77
N ALA A 151 7.75 9.29 21.00
CA ALA A 151 8.32 8.99 22.31
C ALA A 151 9.18 10.12 22.91
N ALA A 152 9.91 10.84 22.05
CA ALA A 152 10.71 11.98 22.47
C ALA A 152 9.83 13.13 23.01
N VAL A 153 8.63 13.34 22.46
CA VAL A 153 7.78 14.51 22.80
C VAL A 153 6.71 14.29 23.87
N VAL A 154 6.24 13.06 24.04
CA VAL A 154 5.21 12.69 25.03
C VAL A 154 5.80 12.51 26.41
N ASN A 155 5.05 12.76 27.47
CA ASN A 155 5.55 12.70 28.86
C ASN A 155 5.19 11.42 29.59
N SER A 156 4.17 10.68 29.12
CA SER A 156 3.72 9.43 29.73
C SER A 156 3.42 8.34 28.71
N THR A 157 3.38 7.08 29.15
CA THR A 157 2.96 5.95 28.30
C THR A 157 1.53 6.12 27.79
N GLN A 158 0.64 6.73 28.58
CA GLN A 158 -0.73 7.02 28.15
C GLN A 158 -0.77 8.08 27.03
N GLU A 159 -0.03 9.19 27.19
CA GLU A 159 0.08 10.22 26.14
C GLU A 159 0.72 9.64 24.87
N ALA A 160 1.72 8.77 25.02
CA ALA A 160 2.35 8.05 23.92
C ALA A 160 1.37 7.18 23.14
N ASN A 161 0.54 6.39 23.84
CA ASN A 161 -0.49 5.56 23.21
C ASN A 161 -1.52 6.41 22.47
N ILE A 162 -2.01 7.50 23.07
CA ILE A 162 -3.01 8.37 22.45
C ILE A 162 -2.45 9.02 21.17
N LEU A 163 -1.26 9.66 21.24
CA LEU A 163 -0.67 10.29 20.07
C LEU A 163 -0.31 9.27 18.99
N THR A 164 0.20 8.11 19.38
CA THR A 164 0.50 7.02 18.43
C THR A 164 -0.76 6.56 17.73
N GLN A 165 -1.87 6.40 18.45
CA GLN A 165 -3.15 6.01 17.85
C GLN A 165 -3.71 7.07 16.89
N LEU A 166 -3.61 8.35 17.27
CA LEU A 166 -4.04 9.48 16.44
C LEU A 166 -3.21 9.62 15.16
N VAL A 167 -1.96 9.17 15.16
CA VAL A 167 -1.12 9.13 13.96
C VAL A 167 -1.38 7.85 13.16
N TYR A 168 -1.48 6.71 13.83
CA TYR A 168 -1.64 5.39 13.24
C TYR A 168 -2.95 5.27 12.47
N MET A 169 -4.09 5.67 13.04
CA MET A 169 -5.41 5.49 12.41
C MET A 169 -5.56 6.24 11.08
N PRO A 170 -5.29 7.56 11.01
CA PRO A 170 -5.32 8.27 9.73
C PRO A 170 -4.34 7.68 8.71
N MET A 171 -3.11 7.32 9.13
CA MET A 171 -2.16 6.68 8.23
C MET A 171 -2.66 5.33 7.71
N LEU A 172 -3.25 4.50 8.57
CA LEU A 172 -3.79 3.21 8.21
C LEU A 172 -4.86 3.35 7.11
N PHE A 173 -5.84 4.22 7.31
CA PHE A 173 -6.96 4.42 6.37
C PHE A 173 -6.55 5.13 5.08
N LEU A 174 -5.64 6.12 5.17
CA LEU A 174 -5.22 6.92 4.01
C LEU A 174 -4.05 6.30 3.24
N SER A 175 -3.39 5.25 3.77
CA SER A 175 -2.25 4.60 3.11
C SER A 175 -2.60 3.84 1.83
N GLY A 176 -3.87 3.47 1.65
CA GLY A 176 -4.27 2.51 0.63
C GLY A 176 -4.22 1.04 1.11
N ALA A 177 -3.74 0.79 2.34
CA ALA A 177 -3.70 -0.57 2.89
C ALA A 177 -5.10 -1.06 3.23
N THR A 178 -5.90 -0.31 4.00
CA THR A 178 -7.24 -0.78 4.42
C THR A 178 -8.27 -0.68 3.29
N PHE A 179 -8.23 0.42 2.54
CA PHE A 179 -9.12 0.67 1.41
C PHE A 179 -8.28 1.02 0.18
N PRO A 180 -8.58 0.45 -0.99
CA PRO A 180 -7.96 0.90 -2.23
C PRO A 180 -8.07 2.42 -2.39
N LEU A 181 -6.99 3.08 -2.80
CA LEU A 181 -6.97 4.53 -2.98
C LEU A 181 -8.04 5.02 -3.98
N SER A 182 -8.39 4.17 -4.95
CA SER A 182 -9.44 4.40 -5.95
C SER A 182 -10.84 4.57 -5.35
N PHE A 183 -11.08 4.03 -4.15
CA PHE A 183 -12.38 4.13 -3.46
C PHE A 183 -12.55 5.48 -2.76
N LEU A 184 -11.45 6.20 -2.53
CA LEU A 184 -11.50 7.51 -1.89
C LEU A 184 -11.97 8.58 -2.88
N PRO A 185 -12.73 9.60 -2.43
CA PRO A 185 -13.06 10.74 -3.27
C PRO A 185 -11.79 11.48 -3.71
N ASN A 186 -11.86 12.20 -4.84
CA ASN A 186 -10.69 12.83 -5.47
C ASN A 186 -9.87 13.72 -4.50
N TRP A 187 -10.52 14.47 -3.62
CA TRP A 187 -9.83 15.31 -2.63
C TRP A 187 -9.01 14.47 -1.63
N ALA A 188 -9.54 13.32 -1.20
CA ALA A 188 -8.85 12.42 -0.28
C ALA A 188 -7.68 11.72 -0.97
N GLN A 189 -7.82 11.36 -2.26
CA GLN A 189 -6.71 10.84 -3.08
C GLN A 189 -5.55 11.84 -3.24
N VAL A 190 -5.82 13.14 -3.11
CA VAL A 190 -4.75 14.16 -3.07
C VAL A 190 -4.07 14.15 -1.71
N ILE A 191 -4.83 14.10 -0.61
CA ILE A 191 -4.29 14.06 0.76
C ILE A 191 -3.40 12.83 0.97
N THR A 192 -3.76 11.67 0.42
CA THR A 192 -2.98 10.44 0.61
C THR A 192 -1.53 10.57 0.11
N GLN A 193 -1.25 11.48 -0.82
CA GLN A 193 0.09 11.71 -1.35
C GLN A 193 1.02 12.40 -0.35
N PHE A 194 0.46 12.98 0.72
CA PHE A 194 1.22 13.58 1.82
C PHE A 194 1.45 12.58 2.97
N ILE A 195 0.89 11.37 2.87
CA ILE A 195 0.90 10.38 3.94
C ILE A 195 2.10 9.43 3.76
N PRO A 196 3.01 9.31 4.74
CA PRO A 196 4.18 8.42 4.66
C PRO A 196 3.81 6.98 4.32
N ALA A 197 2.69 6.50 4.88
CA ALA A 197 2.22 5.13 4.71
C ALA A 197 1.77 4.83 3.27
N THR A 198 1.39 5.85 2.50
CA THR A 198 1.07 5.71 1.08
C THR A 198 2.30 5.32 0.27
N TYR A 199 3.45 5.95 0.54
CA TYR A 199 4.72 5.60 -0.14
C TYR A 199 5.17 4.17 0.18
N LEU A 200 4.91 3.72 1.41
CA LEU A 200 5.16 2.33 1.80
C LEU A 200 4.25 1.37 1.04
N MET A 201 2.94 1.66 0.99
CA MET A 201 1.94 0.86 0.28
C MET A 201 2.25 0.78 -1.21
N THR A 202 2.35 1.92 -1.89
CA THR A 202 2.64 1.97 -3.33
C THR A 202 4.00 1.35 -3.65
N GLY A 203 4.97 1.53 -2.76
CA GLY A 203 6.30 0.98 -2.94
C GLY A 203 6.32 -0.55 -2.90
N ILE A 204 5.69 -1.15 -1.88
CA ILE A 204 5.57 -2.62 -1.77
C ILE A 204 4.72 -3.17 -2.93
N SER A 205 3.61 -2.52 -3.28
CA SER A 205 2.76 -2.94 -4.41
C SER A 205 3.54 -2.98 -5.73
N ARG A 206 4.36 -1.96 -6.03
CA ARG A 206 5.18 -1.92 -7.24
C ARG A 206 6.20 -3.04 -7.33
N ILE A 207 6.83 -3.37 -6.21
CA ILE A 207 7.84 -4.44 -6.18
C ILE A 207 7.15 -5.81 -6.29
N LEU A 208 6.08 -6.04 -5.53
CA LEU A 208 5.39 -7.34 -5.48
C LEU A 208 4.58 -7.62 -6.75
N GLN A 209 3.86 -6.64 -7.27
CA GLN A 209 2.92 -6.81 -8.37
C GLN A 209 3.50 -6.34 -9.70
N GLY A 210 4.23 -5.22 -9.69
CA GLY A 210 4.86 -4.65 -10.89
C GLY A 210 6.24 -5.24 -11.20
N GLY A 211 6.83 -6.00 -10.26
CA GLY A 211 8.18 -6.54 -10.40
C GLY A 211 9.28 -5.47 -10.41
N GLU A 212 9.01 -4.25 -9.92
CA GLU A 212 9.98 -3.17 -9.95
C GLU A 212 11.19 -3.45 -9.05
N SER A 213 12.35 -2.95 -9.47
CA SER A 213 13.55 -2.92 -8.62
C SER A 213 13.52 -1.71 -7.66
N ILE A 214 14.35 -1.75 -6.62
CA ILE A 214 14.48 -0.62 -5.69
C ILE A 214 14.91 0.69 -6.38
N ALA A 215 15.68 0.59 -7.46
CA ALA A 215 16.11 1.73 -8.25
C ALA A 215 14.96 2.37 -9.05
N GLN A 216 14.05 1.54 -9.59
CA GLN A 216 12.84 2.04 -10.26
C GLN A 216 11.88 2.72 -9.28
N ASN A 217 11.88 2.27 -8.03
CA ASN A 217 11.05 2.80 -6.95
C ASN A 217 11.71 3.95 -6.15
N TRP A 218 12.65 4.68 -6.77
CA TRP A 218 13.51 5.64 -6.07
C TRP A 218 12.74 6.72 -5.31
N LYS A 219 11.58 7.19 -5.81
CA LYS A 219 10.77 8.24 -5.15
C LYS A 219 10.32 7.79 -3.76
N SER A 220 9.83 6.56 -3.63
CA SER A 220 9.37 6.01 -2.34
C SER A 220 10.56 5.72 -1.43
N VAL A 221 11.65 5.22 -2.00
CA VAL A 221 12.91 4.93 -1.29
C VAL A 221 13.49 6.21 -0.68
N THR A 222 13.64 7.28 -1.47
CA THR A 222 14.21 8.54 -0.99
C THR A 222 13.29 9.21 0.03
N ALA A 223 11.98 9.22 -0.19
CA ALA A 223 11.00 9.76 0.78
C ALA A 223 11.17 9.11 2.16
N LEU A 224 11.15 7.77 2.21
CA LEU A 224 11.22 7.00 3.45
C LEU A 224 12.61 7.07 4.09
N LEU A 225 13.70 7.01 3.30
CA LEU A 225 15.06 7.14 3.82
C LEU A 225 15.30 8.52 4.43
N VAL A 226 14.90 9.60 3.75
CA VAL A 226 15.04 10.96 4.26
C VAL A 226 14.19 11.14 5.52
N ALA A 227 12.94 10.69 5.50
CA ALA A 227 12.08 10.75 6.68
C ALA A 227 12.65 9.96 7.87
N GLY A 228 13.20 8.77 7.63
CA GLY A 228 13.86 7.97 8.65
C GLY A 228 15.12 8.63 9.20
N ALA A 229 15.97 9.20 8.34
CA ALA A 229 17.20 9.87 8.74
C ALA A 229 16.92 11.16 9.52
N VAL A 230 16.05 12.03 8.99
CA VAL A 230 15.60 13.26 9.66
C VAL A 230 14.90 12.91 10.97
N GLY A 231 14.05 11.89 10.96
CA GLY A 231 13.32 11.48 12.15
C GLY A 231 14.20 10.93 13.25
N LEU A 232 15.18 10.09 12.91
CA LEU A 232 16.16 9.61 13.86
C LEU A 232 17.02 10.76 14.40
N PHE A 233 17.45 11.68 13.54
CA PHE A 233 18.18 12.88 13.97
C PHE A 233 17.38 13.70 14.97
N ILE A 234 16.11 13.99 14.67
CA ILE A 234 15.23 14.74 15.59
C ILE A 234 14.99 13.97 16.88
N ALA A 235 14.74 12.66 16.81
CA ALA A 235 14.60 11.81 17.99
C ALA A 235 15.86 11.86 18.87
N THR A 236 17.06 11.86 18.28
CA THR A 236 18.32 11.97 19.06
C THR A 236 18.48 13.34 19.73
N LYS A 237 18.06 14.43 19.06
CA LYS A 237 18.15 15.80 19.59
C LYS A 237 17.12 16.09 20.67
N LEU A 238 15.93 15.52 20.54
CA LEU A 238 14.84 15.67 21.51
C LEU A 238 14.82 14.56 22.57
N PHE A 239 15.81 13.65 22.54
CA PHE A 239 15.87 12.52 23.47
C PHE A 239 15.96 13.00 24.91
N ARG A 240 15.25 12.28 25.79
CA ARG A 240 15.20 12.57 27.23
C ARG A 240 15.51 11.33 28.03
N TRP A 241 16.38 11.49 29.02
CA TRP A 241 16.81 10.39 29.87
C TRP A 241 15.87 10.17 31.06
N GLU A 242 15.17 11.23 31.46
CA GLU A 242 14.35 11.28 32.67
C GLU A 242 12.97 11.85 32.33
N LYS A 243 11.94 11.45 33.07
CA LYS A 243 10.57 11.90 32.84
C LYS A 243 10.36 13.36 33.30
N GLU A 244 11.22 13.84 34.20
CA GLU A 244 11.24 15.20 34.73
C GLU A 244 11.73 16.23 33.70
N GLU A 245 12.52 15.79 32.71
CA GLU A 245 12.98 16.63 31.61
C GLU A 245 11.76 16.98 30.71
N LYS A 246 11.23 18.20 30.81
CA LYS A 246 10.12 18.65 29.96
C LYS A 246 10.64 19.40 28.74
N LEU A 247 10.16 19.06 27.56
CA LEU A 247 10.47 19.80 26.33
C LEU A 247 9.70 21.12 26.28
N ARG A 248 10.36 22.17 25.78
CA ARG A 248 9.70 23.43 25.43
C ARG A 248 8.67 23.19 24.31
N PRO A 249 7.51 23.87 24.31
CA PRO A 249 6.50 23.71 23.25
C PRO A 249 7.06 23.92 21.83
N SER A 250 7.98 24.87 21.65
CA SER A 250 8.64 25.12 20.36
C SER A 250 9.51 23.97 19.87
N ALA A 251 10.10 23.18 20.77
CA ALA A 251 10.87 21.99 20.41
C ALA A 251 9.96 20.89 19.83
N LYS A 252 8.67 20.86 20.21
CA LYS A 252 7.70 19.92 19.64
C LYS A 252 7.36 20.25 18.18
N LEU A 253 7.53 21.50 17.73
CA LEU A 253 7.29 21.87 16.33
C LEU A 253 8.31 21.24 15.38
N TRP A 254 9.51 20.90 15.86
CA TRP A 254 10.51 20.21 15.05
C TRP A 254 10.03 18.84 14.56
N VAL A 255 9.07 18.20 15.25
CA VAL A 255 8.46 16.94 14.82
C VAL A 255 7.86 17.04 13.42
N VAL A 256 7.33 18.21 13.05
CA VAL A 256 6.74 18.45 11.72
C VAL A 256 7.77 18.31 10.60
N ALA A 257 9.06 18.52 10.89
CA ALA A 257 10.12 18.43 9.88
C ALA A 257 10.25 17.02 9.26
N VAL A 258 9.83 15.96 9.97
CA VAL A 258 9.78 14.59 9.43
C VAL A 258 8.76 14.43 8.32
N LEU A 259 7.74 15.29 8.29
CA LEU A 259 6.72 15.27 7.27
C LEU A 259 7.16 16.00 6.00
N LEU A 260 8.20 16.85 6.05
CA LEU A 260 8.64 17.66 4.91
C LEU A 260 8.91 16.88 3.63
N PRO A 261 9.60 15.71 3.63
CA PRO A 261 9.82 14.94 2.40
C PRO A 261 8.50 14.54 1.74
N PHE A 262 7.49 14.19 2.54
CA PHE A 262 6.16 13.82 2.06
C PHE A 262 5.34 15.04 1.66
N VAL A 263 5.57 16.21 2.26
CA VAL A 263 4.94 17.46 1.81
C VAL A 263 5.46 17.86 0.43
N PHE A 264 6.78 17.84 0.22
CA PHE A 264 7.37 18.18 -1.07
C PHE A 264 6.99 17.17 -2.15
N LEU A 265 7.15 15.88 -1.88
CA LEU A 265 6.80 14.84 -2.85
C LEU A 265 5.29 14.74 -3.06
N GLY A 266 4.48 14.95 -2.02
CA GLY A 266 3.02 14.97 -2.11
C GLY A 266 2.53 16.11 -2.97
N ALA A 267 3.08 17.32 -2.81
CA ALA A 267 2.77 18.46 -3.67
C ALA A 267 3.17 18.20 -5.14
N TYR A 268 4.36 17.63 -5.36
CA TYR A 268 4.83 17.27 -6.69
C TYR A 268 3.95 16.19 -7.36
N GLN A 269 3.56 15.17 -6.61
CA GLN A 269 2.68 14.11 -7.10
C GLN A 269 1.27 14.64 -7.36
N ALA A 270 0.77 15.54 -6.51
CA ALA A 270 -0.59 16.07 -6.61
C ALA A 270 -0.72 16.93 -7.87
N TYR A 271 0.34 17.68 -8.17
CA TYR A 271 0.46 18.43 -9.41
C TYR A 271 0.60 17.52 -10.64
N SER A 272 1.48 16.51 -10.59
CA SER A 272 1.78 15.68 -11.76
C SER A 272 0.72 14.63 -12.11
N ARG A 273 -0.17 14.25 -11.17
CA ARG A 273 -1.22 13.19 -11.30
C ARG A 273 -0.75 11.79 -11.76
N GLN A 274 0.55 11.59 -12.03
CA GLN A 274 1.10 10.35 -12.58
C GLN A 274 0.88 9.14 -11.66
N GLU A 275 0.99 9.33 -10.35
CA GLU A 275 0.94 8.24 -9.38
C GLU A 275 -0.49 7.70 -9.21
N ILE A 276 -1.50 8.57 -9.25
CA ILE A 276 -2.93 8.17 -9.26
C ILE A 276 -3.20 7.29 -10.50
N THR A 277 -2.69 7.70 -11.67
CA THR A 277 -2.86 6.92 -12.91
C THR A 277 -2.20 5.56 -12.81
N LYS A 278 -0.96 5.47 -12.30
CA LYS A 278 -0.27 4.20 -12.08
C LYS A 278 -1.01 3.27 -11.11
N ALA A 279 -1.54 3.82 -10.03
CA ALA A 279 -2.34 3.04 -9.06
C ALA A 279 -3.60 2.45 -9.73
N LYS A 280 -4.32 3.25 -10.53
CA LYS A 280 -5.49 2.79 -11.30
C LYS A 280 -5.13 1.70 -12.33
N ILE A 281 -3.97 1.81 -12.98
CA ILE A 281 -3.50 0.79 -13.94
C ILE A 281 -3.21 -0.53 -13.22
N LEU A 282 -2.52 -0.47 -12.08
CA LEU A 282 -2.17 -1.66 -11.31
C LEU A 282 -3.42 -2.39 -10.80
N GLU A 283 -4.41 -1.64 -10.30
CA GLU A 283 -5.69 -2.19 -9.88
C GLU A 283 -6.44 -2.86 -11.05
N ARG A 284 -6.48 -2.22 -12.23
CA ARG A 284 -7.04 -2.84 -13.44
C ARG A 284 -6.34 -4.14 -13.82
N GLN A 285 -5.02 -4.22 -13.62
CA GLN A 285 -4.26 -5.46 -13.85
C GLN A 285 -4.62 -6.54 -12.84
N ILE A 286 -4.81 -6.19 -11.56
CA ILE A 286 -5.30 -7.12 -10.54
C ILE A 286 -6.68 -7.66 -10.91
N ASP A 287 -7.60 -6.78 -11.30
CA ASP A 287 -8.96 -7.17 -11.69
C ASP A 287 -9.00 -8.04 -12.94
N ARG A 288 -8.12 -7.77 -13.91
CA ARG A 288 -7.91 -8.66 -15.06
C ARG A 288 -7.35 -10.02 -14.64
N GLY A 289 -6.55 -10.10 -13.58
CA GLY A 289 -6.03 -11.36 -13.06
C GLY A 289 -7.10 -12.27 -12.41
N ARG A 290 -8.28 -11.75 -12.08
CA ARG A 290 -9.36 -12.54 -11.48
C ARG A 290 -10.14 -13.31 -12.54
N ASN A 291 -10.69 -14.46 -12.14
CA ASN A 291 -11.63 -15.19 -12.97
C ASN A 291 -13.05 -14.71 -12.66
N TRP A 292 -13.84 -14.43 -13.69
CA TRP A 292 -15.23 -14.01 -13.56
C TRP A 292 -16.13 -14.99 -14.28
N LEU A 293 -17.31 -15.24 -13.73
CA LEU A 293 -18.31 -16.11 -14.33
C LEU A 293 -19.62 -15.33 -14.45
N ILE A 294 -19.91 -14.82 -15.64
CA ILE A 294 -21.18 -14.13 -15.92
C ILE A 294 -22.21 -15.21 -16.21
N GLN A 295 -23.28 -15.32 -15.42
CA GLN A 295 -24.28 -16.39 -15.52
C GLN A 295 -25.66 -15.83 -15.87
N ASN A 296 -26.54 -16.71 -16.37
CA ASN A 296 -27.94 -16.40 -16.67
C ASN A 296 -28.11 -15.26 -17.70
N ALA A 297 -27.12 -15.06 -18.56
CA ALA A 297 -27.15 -14.00 -19.56
C ALA A 297 -27.67 -14.51 -20.90
N ARG A 298 -28.31 -13.61 -21.65
CA ARG A 298 -28.47 -13.75 -23.09
C ARG A 298 -27.15 -13.35 -23.77
N ILE A 299 -26.54 -14.20 -24.58
CA ILE A 299 -25.19 -13.97 -25.12
C ILE A 299 -25.22 -13.92 -26.64
N PHE A 300 -24.69 -12.85 -27.22
CA PHE A 300 -24.41 -12.75 -28.66
C PHE A 300 -22.95 -13.15 -28.91
N VAL A 301 -22.73 -14.15 -29.76
CA VAL A 301 -21.37 -14.67 -30.04
C VAL A 301 -20.65 -13.83 -31.11
N GLY A 302 -21.38 -12.98 -31.83
CA GLY A 302 -20.84 -12.10 -32.88
C GLY A 302 -20.81 -12.70 -34.30
N ASN A 303 -21.13 -13.99 -34.44
CA ASN A 303 -21.28 -14.68 -35.72
C ASN A 303 -22.77 -14.90 -36.12
N GLY A 304 -23.68 -14.17 -35.49
CA GLY A 304 -25.13 -14.35 -35.63
C GLY A 304 -25.76 -15.37 -34.68
N LYS A 305 -24.97 -16.20 -33.98
CA LYS A 305 -25.49 -17.10 -32.93
C LYS A 305 -25.87 -16.31 -31.67
N VAL A 306 -27.05 -16.61 -31.14
CA VAL A 306 -27.55 -16.11 -29.86
C VAL A 306 -27.79 -17.28 -28.92
N ILE A 307 -27.26 -17.19 -27.71
CA ILE A 307 -27.49 -18.14 -26.63
C ILE A 307 -28.46 -17.46 -25.66
N GLU A 308 -29.70 -17.93 -25.59
CA GLU A 308 -30.76 -17.26 -24.83
C GLU A 308 -30.55 -17.34 -23.31
N ASN A 309 -29.93 -18.42 -22.83
CA ASN A 309 -29.49 -18.54 -21.45
C ASN A 309 -28.16 -19.29 -21.40
N GLY A 310 -27.11 -18.59 -21.03
CA GLY A 310 -25.78 -19.17 -20.90
C GLY A 310 -24.91 -18.43 -19.92
N ALA A 311 -23.64 -18.83 -19.90
CA ALA A 311 -22.64 -18.21 -19.06
C ALA A 311 -21.33 -17.97 -19.80
N VAL A 312 -20.62 -16.92 -19.42
CA VAL A 312 -19.29 -16.57 -19.95
C VAL A 312 -18.28 -16.63 -18.83
N LEU A 313 -17.29 -17.50 -18.98
CA LEU A 313 -16.15 -17.59 -18.09
C LEU A 313 -15.01 -16.72 -18.63
N ILE A 314 -14.63 -15.71 -17.86
CA ILE A 314 -13.47 -14.87 -18.13
C ILE A 314 -12.32 -15.35 -17.25
N LYS A 315 -11.20 -15.74 -17.87
CA LYS A 315 -9.96 -16.11 -17.17
C LYS A 315 -8.86 -15.14 -17.55
N GLN A 316 -8.19 -14.54 -16.56
CA GLN A 316 -7.08 -13.62 -16.79
C GLN A 316 -7.40 -12.50 -17.81
N GLY A 317 -8.63 -11.98 -17.76
CA GLY A 317 -9.10 -10.92 -18.65
C GLY A 317 -9.42 -11.36 -20.08
N LYS A 318 -9.43 -12.66 -20.36
CA LYS A 318 -9.82 -13.24 -21.66
C LYS A 318 -11.05 -14.12 -21.51
N ILE A 319 -11.86 -14.21 -22.57
CA ILE A 319 -12.93 -15.22 -22.63
C ILE A 319 -12.25 -16.59 -22.66
N GLY A 320 -12.48 -17.38 -21.62
CA GLY A 320 -11.95 -18.73 -21.50
C GLY A 320 -12.92 -19.76 -22.08
N GLU A 321 -14.21 -19.64 -21.74
CA GLU A 321 -15.24 -20.58 -22.18
C GLU A 321 -16.62 -19.90 -22.19
N ILE A 322 -17.49 -20.36 -23.08
CA ILE A 322 -18.90 -19.96 -23.14
C ILE A 322 -19.72 -21.23 -22.95
N TYR A 323 -20.59 -21.24 -21.94
CA TYR A 323 -21.49 -22.35 -21.65
C TYR A 323 -22.87 -22.06 -22.22
N GLU A 324 -23.43 -23.03 -22.95
CA GLU A 324 -24.83 -23.05 -23.36
C GLU A 324 -25.63 -23.71 -22.25
N GLY A 325 -26.44 -22.94 -21.52
CA GLY A 325 -27.15 -23.39 -20.32
C GLY A 325 -26.37 -23.21 -19.01
N ALA A 326 -26.56 -24.14 -18.07
CA ALA A 326 -26.02 -24.04 -16.72
C ALA A 326 -24.49 -24.25 -16.70
N ALA A 327 -23.77 -23.28 -16.13
CA ALA A 327 -22.32 -23.39 -15.93
C ALA A 327 -21.97 -24.28 -14.72
N PRO A 328 -20.75 -24.83 -14.68
CA PRO A 328 -20.19 -25.39 -13.45
C PRO A 328 -20.19 -24.35 -12.32
N SER A 329 -20.19 -24.82 -11.07
CA SER A 329 -20.22 -23.93 -9.91
C SER A 329 -19.04 -22.96 -9.90
N GLU A 330 -19.29 -21.74 -9.44
CA GLU A 330 -18.27 -20.69 -9.30
C GLU A 330 -17.06 -21.15 -8.46
N LYS A 331 -17.29 -22.02 -7.46
CA LYS A 331 -16.26 -22.59 -6.59
C LYS A 331 -15.34 -23.55 -7.35
N SER A 332 -15.89 -24.42 -8.19
CA SER A 332 -15.08 -25.33 -9.02
C SER A 332 -14.23 -24.58 -10.04
N LEU A 333 -14.71 -23.43 -10.52
CA LEU A 333 -14.00 -22.61 -11.51
C LEU A 333 -13.06 -21.58 -10.87
N ASN A 334 -13.04 -21.50 -9.53
CA ASN A 334 -12.33 -20.46 -8.78
C ASN A 334 -12.60 -19.07 -9.37
N ALA A 335 -13.87 -18.80 -9.68
CA ALA A 335 -14.34 -17.59 -10.34
C ALA A 335 -15.35 -16.88 -9.46
N LYS A 336 -15.44 -15.55 -9.59
CA LYS A 336 -16.49 -14.75 -8.96
C LYS A 336 -17.71 -14.69 -9.89
N ALA A 337 -18.87 -15.13 -9.42
CA ALA A 337 -20.08 -15.05 -10.24
C ALA A 337 -20.62 -13.62 -10.34
N ILE A 338 -21.16 -13.31 -11.51
CA ILE A 338 -22.02 -12.16 -11.77
C ILE A 338 -23.33 -12.73 -12.29
N ASP A 339 -24.41 -12.52 -11.55
CA ASP A 339 -25.75 -12.86 -12.05
C ASP A 339 -26.21 -11.78 -13.03
N ALA A 340 -26.40 -12.20 -14.27
CA ALA A 340 -26.81 -11.37 -15.39
C ALA A 340 -28.18 -11.78 -15.93
N ALA A 341 -29.02 -12.38 -15.08
CA ALA A 341 -30.43 -12.63 -15.38
C ALA A 341 -31.13 -11.38 -15.94
N GLY A 342 -31.79 -11.54 -17.08
CA GLY A 342 -32.47 -10.45 -17.80
C GLY A 342 -31.53 -9.46 -18.50
N LYS A 343 -30.21 -9.70 -18.49
CA LYS A 343 -29.22 -8.87 -19.18
C LYS A 343 -28.65 -9.59 -20.39
N THR A 344 -28.10 -8.79 -21.31
CA THR A 344 -27.46 -9.28 -22.54
C THR A 344 -25.96 -9.03 -22.49
N VAL A 345 -25.17 -10.06 -22.78
CA VAL A 345 -23.73 -9.98 -23.04
C VAL A 345 -23.53 -9.84 -24.55
N LEU A 346 -22.90 -8.75 -24.94
CA LEU A 346 -22.59 -8.42 -26.33
C LEU A 346 -21.07 -8.39 -26.52
N PRO A 347 -20.54 -8.76 -27.70
CA PRO A 347 -19.18 -8.43 -28.07
C PRO A 347 -19.02 -6.91 -28.05
N GLY A 348 -17.92 -6.43 -27.49
CA GLY A 348 -17.62 -5.00 -27.53
C GLY A 348 -17.44 -4.54 -28.97
N LEU A 349 -18.15 -3.48 -29.36
CA LEU A 349 -18.01 -2.90 -30.70
C LEU A 349 -16.68 -2.15 -30.80
N ILE A 350 -16.10 -2.14 -32.00
CA ILE A 350 -14.88 -1.42 -32.32
C ILE A 350 -15.22 -0.38 -33.38
N ASP A 351 -15.05 0.89 -33.04
CA ASP A 351 -15.17 1.97 -34.01
C ASP A 351 -13.79 2.35 -34.55
N MET A 352 -13.57 2.15 -35.84
CA MET A 352 -12.26 2.34 -36.46
C MET A 352 -12.03 3.78 -36.96
N HIS A 353 -13.01 4.66 -36.83
CA HIS A 353 -12.94 6.02 -37.37
C HIS A 353 -13.74 7.00 -36.52
N VAL A 354 -13.09 7.58 -35.50
CA VAL A 354 -13.68 8.60 -34.63
C VAL A 354 -12.82 9.86 -34.57
N HIS A 355 -13.44 10.98 -34.20
CA HIS A 355 -12.79 12.24 -33.89
C HIS A 355 -13.06 12.59 -32.44
N LEU A 356 -12.27 12.03 -31.52
CA LEU A 356 -12.41 12.24 -30.07
C LEU A 356 -12.10 13.68 -29.65
N GLY A 357 -11.24 14.34 -30.44
CA GLY A 357 -10.88 15.74 -30.25
C GLY A 357 -11.97 16.68 -30.76
N ALA A 358 -12.48 16.40 -31.95
CA ALA A 358 -13.40 17.27 -32.69
C ALA A 358 -14.80 16.65 -32.84
N SER A 359 -15.46 16.37 -31.71
CA SER A 359 -16.85 15.88 -31.67
C SER A 359 -17.77 16.76 -32.51
N GLY A 360 -18.17 16.25 -33.69
CA GLY A 360 -19.21 16.79 -34.59
C GLY A 360 -19.35 18.32 -34.67
N GLY A 361 -18.64 18.96 -35.60
CA GLY A 361 -18.87 20.36 -35.96
C GLY A 361 -17.90 20.88 -37.02
N PHE A 362 -18.33 21.88 -37.80
CA PHE A 362 -17.40 22.72 -38.55
C PHE A 362 -16.82 23.74 -37.57
N TYR A 363 -15.51 23.67 -37.34
CA TYR A 363 -14.80 24.62 -36.49
C TYR A 363 -14.12 25.66 -37.39
N ASP A 364 -14.43 26.94 -37.19
CA ASP A 364 -13.77 28.05 -37.92
C ASP A 364 -12.27 28.14 -37.56
N ASP A 365 -11.87 27.56 -36.43
CA ASP A 365 -10.50 27.57 -35.91
C ASP A 365 -10.14 26.16 -35.40
N ALA A 366 -9.26 25.48 -36.14
CA ALA A 366 -8.79 24.14 -35.82
C ALA A 366 -7.97 24.07 -34.52
N SER A 367 -7.53 25.20 -33.96
CA SER A 367 -6.85 25.22 -32.65
C SER A 367 -7.81 25.14 -31.46
N LYS A 368 -9.12 25.35 -31.70
CA LYS A 368 -10.19 25.29 -30.69
C LYS A 368 -11.02 24.01 -30.75
N SER A 369 -10.74 23.13 -31.71
CA SER A 369 -11.45 21.87 -31.87
C SER A 369 -11.12 20.90 -30.73
N PHE A 370 -9.88 20.88 -30.23
CA PHE A 370 -9.46 19.93 -29.19
C PHE A 370 -9.67 20.46 -27.76
N ASP A 371 -10.70 19.96 -27.06
CA ASP A 371 -10.85 20.12 -25.61
C ASP A 371 -10.58 18.79 -24.88
N PRO A 372 -9.48 18.68 -24.11
CA PRO A 372 -9.16 17.48 -23.33
C PRO A 372 -10.26 17.10 -22.33
N LYS A 373 -11.12 18.04 -21.91
CA LYS A 373 -12.25 17.77 -21.00
C LYS A 373 -13.40 17.04 -21.70
N ASN A 374 -13.55 17.21 -23.02
CA ASN A 374 -14.60 16.54 -23.78
C ASN A 374 -14.25 15.08 -24.09
N LEU A 375 -12.96 14.76 -24.18
CA LEU A 375 -12.45 13.40 -24.44
C LEU A 375 -13.01 12.35 -23.47
N GLU A 376 -13.05 12.64 -22.17
CA GLU A 376 -13.54 11.69 -21.17
C GLU A 376 -15.06 11.47 -21.30
N ARG A 377 -15.80 12.53 -21.66
CA ARG A 377 -17.25 12.47 -21.93
C ARG A 377 -17.55 11.66 -23.19
N GLU A 378 -16.80 11.92 -24.26
CA GLU A 378 -16.88 11.21 -25.54
C GLU A 378 -16.67 9.70 -25.36
N LEU A 379 -15.57 9.32 -24.70
CA LEU A 379 -15.27 7.92 -24.41
C LEU A 379 -16.35 7.26 -23.54
N ALA A 380 -16.93 8.00 -22.58
CA ALA A 380 -18.05 7.50 -21.79
C ALA A 380 -19.32 7.29 -22.63
N SER A 381 -19.60 8.17 -23.60
CA SER A 381 -20.73 7.98 -24.52
C SER A 381 -20.54 6.80 -25.47
N TYR A 382 -19.33 6.59 -26.02
CA TYR A 382 -19.01 5.40 -26.81
C TYR A 382 -19.23 4.12 -26.01
N LEU A 383 -18.72 4.10 -24.77
CA LEU A 383 -18.88 2.96 -23.88
C LEU A 383 -20.36 2.69 -23.54
N TYR A 384 -21.15 3.74 -23.33
CA TYR A 384 -22.60 3.64 -23.12
C TYR A 384 -23.32 3.00 -24.32
N CYS A 385 -22.87 3.31 -25.54
CA CYS A 385 -23.37 2.73 -26.78
C CYS A 385 -22.81 1.33 -27.09
N GLY A 386 -22.01 0.73 -26.19
CA GLY A 386 -21.42 -0.59 -26.38
C GLY A 386 -20.13 -0.60 -27.24
N VAL A 387 -19.58 0.57 -27.58
CA VAL A 387 -18.29 0.71 -28.25
C VAL A 387 -17.18 0.70 -27.21
N THR A 388 -16.38 -0.36 -27.22
CA THR A 388 -15.36 -0.62 -26.19
C THR A 388 -13.94 -0.29 -26.64
N ALA A 389 -13.75 -0.12 -27.95
CA ALA A 389 -12.50 0.31 -28.55
C ALA A 389 -12.79 1.30 -29.67
N VAL A 390 -11.99 2.35 -29.75
CA VAL A 390 -12.08 3.37 -30.78
C VAL A 390 -10.69 3.68 -31.35
N ARG A 391 -10.61 4.05 -32.62
CA ARG A 391 -9.41 4.61 -33.24
C ARG A 391 -9.66 6.06 -33.62
N SER A 392 -9.01 6.99 -32.90
CA SER A 392 -8.97 8.40 -33.32
C SER A 392 -8.24 8.54 -34.64
N THR A 393 -8.85 9.25 -35.58
CA THR A 393 -8.26 9.59 -36.87
C THR A 393 -8.38 11.09 -37.08
N GLY A 394 -7.28 11.76 -37.42
CA GLY A 394 -7.30 13.21 -37.71
C GLY A 394 -7.27 14.14 -36.48
N ASP A 395 -7.35 13.60 -35.26
CA ASP A 395 -7.03 14.36 -34.05
C ASP A 395 -5.51 14.38 -33.82
N SER A 396 -4.96 15.55 -33.47
CA SER A 396 -3.57 15.69 -32.99
C SER A 396 -3.48 15.32 -31.50
N LEU A 397 -3.80 14.06 -31.18
CA LEU A 397 -3.78 13.49 -29.83
C LEU A 397 -2.39 13.05 -29.37
#